data_AF-A0A386HNJ7-F1
#
_entry.id   AF-A0A386HNJ7-F1
#
_cell.length_a   1.000
_cell.length_b   1.000
_cell.length_c   1.000
_cell.angle_alpha   90.00
_cell.angle_beta   90.00
_cell.angle_gamma   90.00
#
_symmetry.space_group_name_H-M   'P 1'
#
loop_
_entity.id
_entity.type
_entity.pdbx_description
1 polymer ?
#
loop_
_entity_poly.entity_id
_entity_poly.type
_entity_poly.pdbx_seq_one_letter_code
_entity_poly.pdbx_strand_id
1 'polypeptide(L)'
;MANANEILAYLPNSFKTRDEQDYINFLWESYESNYNNGKYPFAFIAFHMLYMSFVYFEVWQIKENRTSDFEKALLGLNNEIEQTFLTATTPFAFVKSNEAPFFKFLKLLGCDNAKIGNYKRSVDDRNNSAHSNGRIFFNNQPLIDQKINDVLRNVDDIQTHSKLIIDECLITFLKDSFDPDAREYFDDSDQLREILIHGNYLSQKDIEHMLTFDITQLSTETNYTEMETLFNAFTTEYAIP
;
A
#
# COMPACT_ATOMS: atom_id res chain seq x y z
N MET A 1 17.76 -7.62 -16.00
CA MET A 1 16.35 -7.88 -15.67
C MET A 1 16.00 -6.94 -14.55
N ALA A 2 15.06 -6.03 -14.76
CA ALA A 2 14.40 -5.36 -13.64
C ALA A 2 13.67 -6.42 -12.80
N ASN A 3 13.78 -6.35 -11.48
CA ASN A 3 13.16 -7.31 -10.56
C ASN A 3 11.71 -6.86 -10.30
N ALA A 4 10.90 -6.83 -11.37
CA ALA A 4 9.57 -6.23 -11.35
C ALA A 4 8.63 -6.88 -10.32
N ASN A 5 8.87 -8.14 -9.97
CA ASN A 5 8.15 -8.88 -8.93
C ASN A 5 8.33 -8.27 -7.53
N GLU A 6 9.36 -7.43 -7.30
CA GLU A 6 9.53 -6.72 -6.03
C GLU A 6 8.30 -5.91 -5.65
N ILE A 7 7.53 -5.39 -6.62
CA ILE A 7 6.31 -4.63 -6.35
C ILE A 7 5.29 -5.44 -5.55
N LEU A 8 5.27 -6.77 -5.70
CA LEU A 8 4.32 -7.65 -5.02
C LEU A 8 4.58 -7.67 -3.50
N ALA A 9 5.81 -7.43 -3.05
CA ALA A 9 6.15 -7.35 -1.63
C ALA A 9 5.63 -6.07 -0.95
N TYR A 10 5.26 -5.06 -1.74
CA TYR A 10 4.64 -3.81 -1.28
C TYR A 10 3.10 -3.85 -1.40
N LEU A 11 2.53 -4.90 -1.99
CA LEU A 11 1.08 -5.10 -2.01
C LEU A 11 0.65 -5.94 -0.80
N PRO A 12 -0.63 -5.87 -0.39
CA PRO A 12 -1.11 -6.61 0.77
C PRO A 12 -0.84 -8.11 0.67
N ASN A 13 -0.44 -8.71 1.79
CA ASN A 13 -0.28 -10.17 1.89
C ASN A 13 -1.64 -10.90 1.86
N SER A 14 -2.71 -10.19 2.24
CA SER A 14 -4.08 -10.70 2.24
C SER A 14 -5.04 -9.60 1.81
N PHE A 15 -6.03 -9.97 0.98
CA PHE A 15 -7.04 -9.06 0.45
C PHE A 15 -8.42 -9.39 1.04
N LYS A 16 -9.24 -8.37 1.28
CA LYS A 16 -10.57 -8.54 1.90
C LYS A 16 -11.55 -9.27 1.01
N THR A 17 -11.36 -9.18 -0.31
CA THR A 17 -12.20 -9.90 -1.26
C THR A 17 -11.37 -10.71 -2.25
N ARG A 18 -11.97 -11.79 -2.75
CA ARG A 18 -11.38 -12.59 -3.82
C ARG A 18 -11.18 -11.78 -5.10
N ASP A 19 -12.11 -10.89 -5.41
CA ASP A 19 -12.04 -10.05 -6.62
C ASP A 19 -10.80 -9.13 -6.61
N GLU A 20 -10.40 -8.62 -5.44
CA GLU A 20 -9.18 -7.82 -5.29
C GLU A 20 -7.91 -8.65 -5.55
N GLN A 21 -7.82 -9.85 -4.98
CA GLN A 21 -6.71 -10.77 -5.23
C GLN A 21 -6.65 -11.19 -6.71
N ASP A 22 -7.79 -11.57 -7.30
CA ASP A 22 -7.91 -11.97 -8.70
C ASP A 22 -7.54 -10.80 -9.63
N TYR A 23 -7.88 -9.55 -9.26
CA TYR A 23 -7.45 -8.35 -9.98
C TYR A 23 -5.93 -8.15 -9.95
N ILE A 24 -5.28 -8.23 -8.79
CA ILE A 24 -3.81 -8.12 -8.68
C ILE A 24 -3.12 -9.24 -9.47
N ASN A 25 -3.61 -10.48 -9.37
CA ASN A 25 -3.08 -11.61 -10.13
C ASN A 25 -3.20 -11.36 -11.64
N PHE A 26 -4.38 -10.93 -12.09
CA PHE A 26 -4.61 -10.59 -13.49
C PHE A 26 -3.66 -9.49 -14.00
N LEU A 27 -3.40 -8.46 -13.20
CA LEU A 27 -2.46 -7.39 -13.54
C LEU A 27 -1.02 -7.92 -13.67
N TRP A 28 -0.59 -8.76 -12.73
CA TRP A 28 0.74 -9.38 -12.76
C TRP A 28 0.92 -10.30 -13.98
N GLU A 29 -0.04 -11.21 -14.23
CA GLU A 29 -0.04 -12.09 -15.40
C GLU A 29 -0.04 -11.30 -16.71
N SER A 30 -0.81 -10.21 -16.76
CA SER A 30 -0.84 -9.30 -17.92
C SER A 30 0.50 -8.62 -18.14
N TYR A 31 1.18 -8.17 -17.07
CA TYR A 31 2.53 -7.62 -17.16
C TYR A 31 3.51 -8.66 -17.70
N GLU A 32 3.59 -9.83 -17.06
CA GLU A 32 4.57 -10.87 -17.38
C GLU A 32 4.40 -11.37 -18.82
N SER A 33 3.16 -11.68 -19.22
CA SER A 33 2.83 -12.14 -20.56
C SER A 33 3.23 -11.11 -21.62
N ASN A 34 2.88 -9.83 -21.42
CA ASN A 34 3.24 -8.79 -22.38
C ASN A 34 4.75 -8.54 -22.43
N TYR A 35 5.43 -8.54 -21.29
CA TYR A 35 6.88 -8.33 -21.22
C TYR A 35 7.62 -9.44 -21.96
N ASN A 36 7.28 -10.71 -21.70
CA ASN A 36 7.92 -11.88 -22.30
C ASN A 36 7.67 -11.98 -23.82
N ASN A 37 6.57 -11.41 -24.31
CA ASN A 37 6.25 -11.35 -25.74
C ASN A 37 6.77 -10.08 -26.42
N GLY A 38 7.60 -9.26 -25.76
CA GLY A 38 8.16 -8.02 -26.32
C GLY A 38 7.13 -6.89 -26.49
N LYS A 39 5.93 -7.03 -25.92
CA LYS A 39 4.84 -6.04 -25.93
C LYS A 39 5.00 -5.05 -24.78
N TYR A 40 6.18 -4.45 -24.68
CA TYR A 40 6.57 -3.59 -23.56
C TYR A 40 5.63 -2.40 -23.27
N PRO A 41 5.06 -1.66 -24.24
CA PRO A 41 4.11 -0.60 -23.91
C PRO A 41 2.90 -1.11 -23.11
N PHE A 42 2.38 -2.30 -23.46
CA PHE A 42 1.26 -2.93 -22.77
C PHE A 42 1.68 -3.52 -21.42
N ALA A 43 2.89 -4.07 -21.34
CA ALA A 43 3.47 -4.51 -20.07
C ALA A 43 3.55 -3.33 -19.08
N PHE A 44 4.02 -2.16 -19.53
CA PHE A 44 4.10 -0.98 -18.68
C PHE A 44 2.72 -0.50 -18.19
N ILE A 45 1.67 -0.58 -19.01
CA ILE A 45 0.30 -0.25 -18.57
C ILE A 45 -0.14 -1.18 -17.42
N ALA A 46 0.09 -2.48 -17.55
CA ALA A 46 -0.24 -3.44 -16.50
C ALA A 46 0.57 -3.20 -15.22
N PHE A 47 1.88 -2.96 -15.37
CA PHE A 47 2.76 -2.62 -14.24
C PHE A 47 2.37 -1.33 -13.55
N HIS A 48 1.95 -0.32 -14.31
CA HIS A 48 1.46 0.94 -13.77
C HIS A 48 0.18 0.75 -12.95
N MET A 49 -0.72 -0.16 -13.35
CA MET A 49 -1.91 -0.47 -12.55
C MET A 49 -1.55 -1.15 -11.21
N LEU A 50 -0.50 -1.97 -11.17
CA LEU A 50 0.04 -2.49 -9.90
C LEU A 50 0.57 -1.35 -9.01
N TYR A 51 1.32 -0.41 -9.60
CA TYR A 51 1.78 0.78 -8.89
C TYR A 51 0.63 1.64 -8.33
N MET A 52 -0.43 1.85 -9.11
CA MET A 52 -1.60 2.58 -8.61
C MET A 52 -2.33 1.81 -7.52
N SER A 53 -2.38 0.49 -7.61
CA SER A 53 -2.95 -0.36 -6.54
C SER A 53 -2.18 -0.15 -5.23
N PHE A 54 -0.85 -0.19 -5.27
CA PHE A 54 0.00 0.16 -4.12
C PHE A 54 -0.34 1.54 -3.54
N VAL A 55 -0.41 2.58 -4.39
CA VAL A 55 -0.76 3.94 -3.94
C VAL A 55 -2.15 3.98 -3.28
N TYR A 56 -3.12 3.18 -3.76
CA TYR A 56 -4.45 3.12 -3.15
C TYR A 56 -4.43 2.47 -1.77
N PHE A 57 -3.65 1.41 -1.58
CA PHE A 57 -3.47 0.79 -0.26
C PHE A 57 -2.77 1.73 0.71
N GLU A 58 -1.75 2.46 0.29
CA GLU A 58 -1.10 3.51 1.09
C GLU A 58 -2.09 4.60 1.53
N VAL A 59 -2.91 5.10 0.60
CA VAL A 59 -3.95 6.09 0.93
C VAL A 59 -5.00 5.51 1.86
N TRP A 60 -5.34 4.23 1.71
CA TRP A 60 -6.25 3.53 2.61
C TRP A 60 -5.66 3.42 4.02
N GLN A 61 -4.40 3.03 4.17
CA GLN A 61 -3.72 2.96 5.46
C GLN A 61 -3.68 4.33 6.14
N ILE A 62 -3.47 5.43 5.40
CA ILE A 62 -3.60 6.80 5.95
C ILE A 62 -5.02 7.06 6.45
N LYS A 63 -6.05 6.69 5.67
CA LYS A 63 -7.46 6.88 6.04
C LYS A 63 -7.81 6.17 7.34
N GLU A 64 -7.38 4.93 7.50
CA GLU A 64 -7.72 4.12 8.68
C GLU A 64 -6.93 4.54 9.93
N ASN A 65 -5.64 4.86 9.80
CA ASN A 65 -4.78 5.11 10.96
C ASN A 65 -4.69 6.60 11.35
N ARG A 66 -5.01 7.52 10.43
CA ARG A 66 -5.00 8.97 10.67
C ARG A 66 -6.32 9.62 10.25
N THR A 67 -7.45 9.02 10.63
CA THR A 67 -8.80 9.43 10.18
C THR A 67 -9.06 10.92 10.31
N SER A 68 -8.75 11.54 11.47
CA SER A 68 -8.99 12.97 11.68
C SER A 68 -8.23 13.87 10.72
N ASP A 69 -6.97 13.55 10.43
CA ASP A 69 -6.14 14.34 9.52
C ASP A 69 -6.48 14.05 8.06
N PHE A 70 -6.88 12.82 7.75
CA PHE A 70 -7.43 12.44 6.46
C PHE A 70 -8.71 13.23 6.14
N GLU A 71 -9.67 13.27 7.07
CA GLU A 71 -10.90 14.06 6.94
C GLU A 71 -10.62 15.55 6.75
N LYS A 72 -9.69 16.12 7.51
CA LYS A 72 -9.25 17.51 7.32
C LYS A 72 -8.63 17.74 5.93
N ALA A 73 -7.88 16.77 5.42
CA ALA A 73 -7.27 16.85 4.09
C ALA A 73 -8.29 16.77 2.94
N LEU A 74 -9.49 16.23 3.21
CA LEU A 74 -10.61 16.25 2.26
C LEU A 74 -11.26 17.64 2.15
N LEU A 75 -11.15 18.48 3.18
CA LEU A 75 -11.72 19.83 3.19
C LEU A 75 -11.14 20.66 2.03
N GLY A 76 -12.01 21.03 1.08
CA GLY A 76 -11.65 21.79 -0.12
C GLY A 76 -11.48 20.95 -1.40
N LEU A 77 -11.72 19.63 -1.34
CA LEU A 77 -12.01 18.83 -2.53
C LEU A 77 -13.47 19.06 -2.98
N ASN A 78 -13.79 18.61 -4.20
CA ASN A 78 -15.18 18.56 -4.65
C ASN A 78 -15.98 17.62 -3.72
N ASN A 79 -17.17 18.03 -3.29
CA ASN A 79 -18.11 17.24 -2.49
C ASN A 79 -18.28 15.79 -2.99
N GLU A 80 -18.30 15.54 -4.30
CA GLU A 80 -18.41 14.19 -4.85
C GLU A 80 -17.17 13.32 -4.54
N ILE A 81 -15.98 13.91 -4.62
CA ILE A 81 -14.72 13.25 -4.30
C ILE A 81 -14.64 13.02 -2.79
N GLU A 82 -14.96 14.02 -1.99
CA GLU A 82 -15.02 13.90 -0.53
C GLU A 82 -15.95 12.77 -0.09
N GLN A 83 -17.18 12.72 -0.61
CA GLN A 83 -18.13 11.64 -0.31
C GLN A 83 -17.62 10.27 -0.77
N THR A 84 -16.95 10.20 -1.93
CA THR A 84 -16.34 8.96 -2.41
C THR A 84 -15.28 8.45 -1.42
N PHE A 85 -14.41 9.32 -0.92
CA PHE A 85 -13.37 8.92 0.04
C PHE A 85 -13.94 8.55 1.41
N LEU A 86 -14.95 9.27 1.89
CA LEU A 86 -15.58 9.00 3.20
C LEU A 86 -16.39 7.69 3.21
N THR A 87 -17.07 7.37 2.11
CA THR A 87 -17.96 6.20 2.02
C THR A 87 -17.29 4.96 1.42
N ALA A 88 -16.04 5.08 0.98
CA ALA A 88 -15.28 3.95 0.42
C ALA A 88 -15.12 2.84 1.45
N THR A 89 -15.53 1.64 1.07
CA THR A 89 -15.36 0.41 1.84
C THR A 89 -14.16 -0.41 1.41
N THR A 90 -13.55 -0.08 0.26
CA THR A 90 -12.32 -0.71 -0.24
C THR A 90 -11.39 0.30 -0.91
N PRO A 91 -10.08 0.01 -1.01
CA PRO A 91 -9.10 0.87 -1.71
C PRO A 91 -9.44 1.09 -3.19
N PHE A 92 -10.08 0.12 -3.85
CA PHE A 92 -10.45 0.25 -5.26
C PHE A 92 -11.74 1.03 -5.50
N ALA A 93 -12.54 1.30 -4.46
CA ALA A 93 -13.72 2.16 -4.58
C ALA A 93 -13.34 3.61 -4.97
N PHE A 94 -12.08 4.00 -4.74
CA PHE A 94 -11.60 5.34 -5.06
C PHE A 94 -11.44 5.62 -6.57
N VAL A 95 -11.42 4.59 -7.42
CA VAL A 95 -11.16 4.68 -8.88
C VAL A 95 -12.12 5.61 -9.64
N LYS A 96 -13.29 5.93 -9.05
CA LYS A 96 -14.22 6.93 -9.60
C LYS A 96 -13.63 8.36 -9.64
N SER A 97 -12.53 8.60 -8.93
CA SER A 97 -11.80 9.87 -8.93
C SER A 97 -10.53 9.78 -9.80
N ASN A 98 -10.14 10.88 -10.45
CA ASN A 98 -8.89 10.93 -11.22
C ASN A 98 -7.68 10.54 -10.33
N GLU A 99 -6.64 9.91 -10.90
CA GLU A 99 -5.47 9.38 -10.16
C GLU A 99 -4.62 10.46 -9.46
N ALA A 100 -4.57 11.68 -10.01
CA ALA A 100 -3.74 12.78 -9.50
C ALA A 100 -4.10 13.27 -8.07
N PRO A 101 -5.39 13.32 -7.66
CA PRO A 101 -5.80 13.54 -6.29
C PRO A 101 -5.13 12.65 -5.24
N PHE A 102 -4.95 11.36 -5.51
CA PHE A 102 -4.45 10.38 -4.52
C PHE A 102 -3.08 10.74 -3.96
N PHE A 103 -2.16 11.12 -4.84
CA PHE A 103 -0.81 11.50 -4.43
C PHE A 103 -0.78 12.75 -3.52
N LYS A 104 -1.86 13.55 -3.44
CA LYS A 104 -1.91 14.67 -2.49
C LYS A 104 -2.03 14.18 -1.04
N PHE A 105 -2.66 13.02 -0.79
CA PHE A 105 -2.77 12.47 0.56
C PHE A 105 -1.41 12.01 1.10
N LEU A 106 -0.44 11.70 0.24
CA LEU A 106 0.93 11.39 0.66
C LEU A 106 1.63 12.57 1.36
N LYS A 107 1.07 13.79 1.30
CA LYS A 107 1.50 14.90 2.17
C LYS A 107 1.31 14.58 3.66
N LEU A 108 0.32 13.76 4.00
CA LEU A 108 0.09 13.28 5.36
C LEU A 108 1.21 12.32 5.81
N LEU A 109 1.98 11.75 4.89
CA LEU A 109 3.21 11.01 5.16
C LEU A 109 4.47 11.92 5.20
N GLY A 110 4.30 13.23 5.04
CA GLY A 110 5.42 14.18 4.95
C GLY A 110 6.07 14.27 3.57
N CYS A 111 5.47 13.69 2.51
CA CYS A 111 5.97 13.88 1.14
C CYS A 111 5.70 15.31 0.65
N ASP A 112 6.75 16.01 0.22
CA ASP A 112 6.62 17.36 -0.32
C ASP A 112 6.07 17.39 -1.76
N ASN A 113 5.83 18.60 -2.29
CA ASN A 113 5.32 18.77 -3.65
C ASN A 113 6.29 18.25 -4.73
N ALA A 114 7.60 18.24 -4.47
CA ALA A 114 8.60 17.78 -5.44
C ALA A 114 8.55 16.25 -5.56
N LYS A 115 8.49 15.55 -4.43
CA LYS A 115 8.27 14.10 -4.35
C LYS A 115 6.94 13.70 -4.99
N ILE A 116 5.85 14.38 -4.64
CA ILE A 116 4.54 14.15 -5.25
C ILE A 116 4.58 14.37 -6.76
N GLY A 117 5.28 15.39 -7.23
CA GLY A 117 5.50 15.63 -8.66
C GLY A 117 6.27 14.49 -9.33
N ASN A 118 7.27 13.92 -8.65
CA ASN A 118 7.99 12.74 -9.14
C ASN A 118 7.09 11.50 -9.25
N TYR A 119 6.32 11.19 -8.20
CA TYR A 119 5.45 10.02 -8.17
C TYR A 119 4.39 10.03 -9.27
N LYS A 120 3.87 11.22 -9.59
CA LYS A 120 2.88 11.44 -10.67
C LYS A 120 3.43 11.21 -12.07
N ARG A 121 4.74 11.29 -12.30
CA ARG A 121 5.32 11.10 -13.64
C ARG A 121 4.97 9.74 -14.25
N SER A 122 4.79 8.72 -13.42
CA SER A 122 4.35 7.39 -13.89
C SER A 122 2.96 7.44 -14.54
N VAL A 123 2.05 8.27 -14.04
CA VAL A 123 0.70 8.48 -14.60
C VAL A 123 0.79 9.13 -15.98
N ASP A 124 1.61 10.17 -16.11
CA ASP A 124 1.83 10.85 -17.39
C ASP A 124 2.43 9.90 -18.44
N ASP A 125 3.41 9.10 -18.04
CA ASP A 125 4.04 8.10 -18.92
C ASP A 125 3.07 7.00 -19.35
N ARG A 126 2.18 6.57 -18.44
CA ARG A 126 1.13 5.60 -18.77
C ARG A 126 0.13 6.19 -19.76
N ASN A 127 -0.31 7.43 -19.53
CA ASN A 127 -1.22 8.12 -20.46
C ASN A 127 -0.59 8.25 -21.85
N ASN A 128 0.69 8.62 -21.94
CA ASN A 128 1.42 8.67 -23.21
C ASN A 128 1.48 7.32 -23.92
N SER A 129 1.59 6.22 -23.16
CA SER A 129 1.66 4.85 -23.69
C SER A 129 0.29 4.27 -24.10
N ALA A 130 -0.78 4.70 -23.44
CA ALA A 130 -2.13 4.19 -23.65
C ALA A 130 -2.92 4.96 -24.73
N HIS A 131 -2.55 6.22 -25.00
CA HIS A 131 -3.24 7.03 -26.01
C HIS A 131 -2.76 6.71 -27.43
N SER A 132 -3.72 6.62 -28.37
CA SER A 132 -3.49 6.45 -29.82
C SER A 132 -2.88 7.70 -30.48
N ASN A 133 -1.70 8.12 -30.03
CA ASN A 133 -0.98 9.31 -30.50
C ASN A 133 0.03 9.00 -31.64
N GLY A 134 0.07 7.76 -32.13
CA GLY A 134 0.95 7.31 -33.21
C GLY A 134 2.41 7.08 -32.79
N ARG A 135 2.73 7.14 -31.49
CA ARG A 135 4.08 6.89 -30.95
C ARG A 135 4.09 5.61 -30.13
N ILE A 136 5.16 4.82 -30.25
CA ILE A 136 5.40 3.64 -29.42
C ILE A 136 6.43 4.01 -28.35
N PHE A 137 5.97 4.18 -27.12
CA PHE A 137 6.83 4.39 -25.95
C PHE A 137 7.34 3.04 -25.43
N PHE A 138 8.50 3.01 -24.77
CA PHE A 138 9.09 1.78 -24.23
C PHE A 138 9.26 0.67 -25.29
N ASN A 139 9.70 1.01 -26.51
CA ASN A 139 9.74 0.07 -27.64
C ASN A 139 10.86 -0.99 -27.57
N ASN A 140 11.62 -1.04 -26.48
CA ASN A 140 12.68 -2.02 -26.27
C ASN A 140 12.84 -2.33 -24.77
N GLN A 141 13.46 -3.47 -24.48
CA GLN A 141 13.62 -3.98 -23.12
C GLN A 141 14.37 -3.02 -22.18
N PRO A 142 15.52 -2.40 -22.58
CA PRO A 142 16.21 -1.45 -21.71
C PRO A 142 15.34 -0.27 -21.25
N LEU A 143 14.49 0.27 -22.12
CA LEU A 143 13.63 1.41 -21.78
C LEU A 143 12.56 1.04 -20.73
N ILE A 144 11.90 -0.12 -20.88
CA ILE A 144 10.92 -0.56 -19.89
C ILE A 144 11.60 -0.96 -18.57
N ASP A 145 12.75 -1.62 -18.62
CA ASP A 145 13.50 -2.01 -17.41
C ASP A 145 13.89 -0.77 -16.59
N GLN A 146 14.40 0.27 -17.27
CA GLN A 146 14.69 1.55 -16.62
C GLN A 146 13.42 2.13 -15.97
N LYS A 147 12.30 2.13 -16.70
CA LYS A 147 11.06 2.70 -16.19
C LYS A 147 10.49 1.93 -14.99
N ILE A 148 10.55 0.61 -15.00
CA ILE A 148 10.16 -0.24 -13.87
C ILE A 148 11.01 0.08 -12.65
N ASN A 149 12.32 0.18 -12.82
CA ASN A 149 13.22 0.53 -11.71
C ASN A 149 12.92 1.92 -11.15
N ASP A 150 12.58 2.90 -11.99
CA ASP A 150 12.18 4.23 -11.54
C ASP A 150 10.86 4.20 -10.75
N VAL A 151 9.91 3.36 -11.15
CA VAL A 151 8.66 3.15 -10.40
C VAL A 151 8.92 2.45 -9.07
N LEU A 152 9.73 1.38 -9.05
CA LEU A 152 10.08 0.68 -7.81
C LEU A 152 10.81 1.58 -6.81
N ARG A 153 11.68 2.49 -7.27
CA ARG A 153 12.29 3.51 -6.40
C ARG A 153 11.25 4.45 -5.78
N ASN A 154 10.23 4.82 -6.55
CA ASN A 154 9.13 5.65 -6.01
C ASN A 154 8.30 4.86 -4.98
N VAL A 155 8.05 3.57 -5.23
CA VAL A 155 7.36 2.69 -4.27
C VAL A 155 8.15 2.60 -2.96
N ASP A 156 9.45 2.34 -3.01
CA ASP A 156 10.33 2.28 -1.84
C ASP A 156 10.43 3.62 -1.07
N ASP A 157 10.49 4.75 -1.79
CA ASP A 157 10.49 6.08 -1.16
C ASP A 157 9.15 6.36 -0.45
N ILE A 158 8.01 6.03 -1.07
CA ILE A 158 6.68 6.14 -0.45
C ILE A 158 6.59 5.24 0.79
N GLN A 159 6.99 3.97 0.67
CA GLN A 159 7.01 3.00 1.77
C GLN A 159 7.87 3.49 2.94
N THR A 160 9.02 4.12 2.66
CA THR A 160 9.87 4.70 3.70
C THR A 160 9.16 5.80 4.49
N HIS A 161 8.30 6.57 3.83
CA HIS A 161 7.48 7.59 4.45
C HIS A 161 6.26 7.03 5.19
N SER A 162 5.74 5.87 4.80
CA SER A 162 4.56 5.24 5.43
C SER A 162 4.87 4.54 6.75
N LYS A 163 6.15 4.21 7.02
CA LYS A 163 6.65 3.60 8.26
C LYS A 163 6.01 4.14 9.55
N LEU A 164 5.93 5.47 9.70
CA LEU A 164 5.32 6.08 10.90
C LEU A 164 3.84 5.71 11.08
N ILE A 165 3.09 5.58 9.98
CA ILE A 165 1.69 5.15 10.02
C ILE A 165 1.59 3.66 10.33
N ILE A 166 2.52 2.86 9.83
CA ILE A 166 2.60 1.43 10.14
C ILE A 166 2.88 1.21 11.62
N ASP A 167 3.80 1.99 12.22
CA ASP A 167 4.03 1.97 13.67
C ASP A 167 2.76 2.38 14.45
N GLU A 168 2.07 3.43 14.04
CA GLU A 168 0.79 3.86 14.65
C GLU A 168 -0.29 2.77 14.55
N CYS A 169 -0.36 2.06 13.43
CA CYS A 169 -1.26 0.93 13.21
C CYS A 169 -0.98 -0.19 14.20
N LEU A 170 0.30 -0.60 14.32
CA LEU A 170 0.72 -1.64 15.25
C LEU A 170 0.41 -1.25 16.71
N ILE A 171 0.77 -0.03 17.11
CA ILE A 171 0.53 0.46 18.47
C ILE A 171 -0.96 0.44 18.80
N THR A 172 -1.79 0.93 17.89
CA THR A 172 -3.25 0.96 18.06
C THR A 172 -3.80 -0.46 18.19
N PHE A 173 -3.38 -1.36 17.30
CA PHE A 173 -3.78 -2.77 17.37
C PHE A 173 -3.40 -3.42 18.71
N LEU A 174 -2.17 -3.25 19.19
CA LEU A 174 -1.73 -3.81 20.47
C LEU A 174 -2.53 -3.25 21.65
N LYS A 175 -2.86 -1.96 21.62
CA LYS A 175 -3.66 -1.29 22.65
C LYS A 175 -5.12 -1.74 22.67
N ASP A 176 -5.68 -2.03 21.50
CA ASP A 176 -7.07 -2.45 21.37
C ASP A 176 -7.22 -3.97 21.54
N SER A 177 -6.16 -4.72 21.28
CA SER A 177 -6.15 -6.19 21.30
C SER A 177 -5.31 -6.78 22.42
N PHE A 178 -4.89 -6.09 23.48
CA PHE A 178 -4.06 -6.75 24.52
C PHE A 178 -4.84 -7.83 25.30
N ASP A 179 -6.15 -7.68 25.49
CA ASP A 179 -6.98 -8.57 26.32
C ASP A 179 -7.68 -9.65 25.48
N PRO A 180 -7.34 -10.95 25.61
CA PRO A 180 -7.98 -12.04 24.88
C PRO A 180 -9.50 -12.11 25.03
N ASP A 181 -10.04 -11.69 26.17
CA ASP A 181 -11.49 -11.77 26.44
C ASP A 181 -12.28 -10.63 25.75
N ALA A 182 -11.59 -9.59 25.28
CA ALA A 182 -12.19 -8.42 24.62
C ALA A 182 -12.00 -8.41 23.09
N ARG A 183 -11.18 -9.33 22.53
CA ARG A 183 -10.87 -9.42 21.10
C ARG A 183 -11.99 -10.07 20.30
N GLU A 184 -11.92 -9.92 18.97
CA GLU A 184 -12.74 -10.67 18.04
C GLU A 184 -12.33 -12.14 17.97
N TYR A 185 -11.02 -12.42 18.06
CA TYR A 185 -10.45 -13.76 18.11
C TYR A 185 -9.66 -13.97 19.40
N PHE A 186 -9.98 -15.05 20.12
CA PHE A 186 -9.30 -15.42 21.37
C PHE A 186 -7.86 -15.88 21.15
N ASP A 187 -7.58 -16.50 20.00
CA ASP A 187 -6.25 -16.98 19.63
C ASP A 187 -5.40 -15.84 19.06
N ASP A 188 -4.13 -15.75 19.49
CA ASP A 188 -3.21 -14.71 19.04
C ASP A 188 -2.98 -14.75 17.52
N SER A 189 -2.79 -15.94 16.94
CA SER A 189 -2.49 -16.08 15.51
C SER A 189 -3.68 -15.68 14.64
N ASP A 190 -4.89 -16.09 15.01
CA ASP A 190 -6.09 -15.66 14.30
C ASP A 190 -6.33 -14.14 14.45
N GLN A 191 -6.14 -13.56 15.65
CA GLN A 191 -6.27 -12.11 15.85
C GLN A 191 -5.24 -11.34 15.01
N LEU A 192 -3.98 -11.78 14.97
CA LEU A 192 -2.93 -11.17 14.18
C LEU A 192 -3.24 -11.27 12.68
N ARG A 193 -3.59 -12.48 12.20
CA ARG A 193 -3.86 -12.71 10.78
C ARG A 193 -5.07 -11.92 10.30
N GLU A 194 -6.19 -12.00 11.01
CA GLU A 194 -7.47 -11.46 10.54
C GLU A 194 -7.60 -9.96 10.82
N ILE A 195 -7.17 -9.49 11.98
CA ILE A 195 -7.36 -8.09 12.39
C ILE A 195 -6.15 -7.23 12.03
N LEU A 196 -4.93 -7.63 12.43
CA LEU A 196 -3.74 -6.83 12.13
C LEU A 196 -3.40 -6.88 10.64
N ILE A 197 -3.12 -8.07 10.08
CA ILE A 197 -2.62 -8.20 8.70
C ILE A 197 -3.74 -7.97 7.68
N HIS A 198 -4.79 -8.79 7.70
CA HIS A 198 -5.87 -8.75 6.72
C HIS A 198 -6.74 -7.49 6.86
N GLY A 199 -7.10 -7.12 8.09
CA GLY A 199 -7.92 -5.95 8.38
C GLY A 199 -7.30 -4.62 7.90
N ASN A 200 -5.97 -4.49 7.98
CA ASN A 200 -5.24 -3.27 7.64
C ASN A 200 -4.53 -3.32 6.28
N TYR A 201 -4.74 -4.38 5.47
CA TYR A 201 -4.08 -4.57 4.18
C TYR A 201 -2.55 -4.47 4.26
N LEU A 202 -1.95 -5.08 5.29
CA LEU A 202 -0.50 -5.01 5.48
C LEU A 202 0.24 -5.83 4.41
N SER A 203 1.25 -5.20 3.82
CA SER A 203 2.17 -5.83 2.88
C SER A 203 3.29 -6.58 3.59
N GLN A 204 4.05 -7.40 2.86
CA GLN A 204 5.25 -8.02 3.40
C GLN A 204 6.26 -6.97 3.90
N LYS A 205 6.38 -5.83 3.20
CA LYS A 205 7.27 -4.73 3.59
C LYS A 205 6.82 -4.02 4.85
N ASP A 206 5.52 -3.92 5.09
CA ASP A 206 4.96 -3.42 6.35
C ASP A 206 5.30 -4.34 7.52
N ILE A 207 5.11 -5.66 7.34
CA ILE A 207 5.42 -6.67 8.35
C ILE A 207 6.92 -6.66 8.68
N GLU A 208 7.78 -6.64 7.66
CA GLU A 208 9.24 -6.53 7.84
C GLU A 208 9.62 -5.30 8.67
N HIS A 209 8.93 -4.18 8.48
CA HIS A 209 9.14 -2.99 9.28
C HIS A 209 8.61 -3.14 10.71
N MET A 210 7.39 -3.66 10.90
CA MET A 210 6.81 -3.89 12.23
C MET A 210 7.68 -4.81 13.10
N LEU A 211 8.36 -5.80 12.50
CA LEU A 211 9.30 -6.67 13.22
C LEU A 211 10.52 -5.92 13.80
N THR A 212 10.81 -4.72 13.28
CA THR A 212 11.88 -3.85 13.80
C THR A 212 11.40 -2.88 14.89
N PHE A 213 10.10 -2.90 15.23
CA PHE A 213 9.51 -2.03 16.23
C PHE A 213 10.06 -2.32 17.63
N ASP A 214 10.51 -1.28 18.33
CA ASP A 214 10.94 -1.38 19.72
C ASP A 214 9.73 -1.28 20.64
N ILE A 215 9.21 -2.44 21.05
CA ILE A 215 8.06 -2.56 21.93
C ILE A 215 8.24 -1.86 23.27
N THR A 216 9.49 -1.68 23.73
CA THR A 216 9.78 -1.06 25.04
C THR A 216 9.37 0.42 25.10
N GLN A 217 9.12 1.05 23.94
CA GLN A 217 8.50 2.38 23.85
C GLN A 217 7.12 2.43 24.52
N LEU A 218 6.43 1.29 24.66
CA LEU A 218 5.13 1.17 25.33
C LEU A 218 5.24 0.79 26.82
N SER A 219 6.45 0.74 27.39
CA SER A 219 6.68 0.27 28.77
C SER A 219 5.95 1.06 29.87
N THR A 220 5.47 2.26 29.57
CA THR A 220 4.68 3.08 30.50
C THR A 220 3.17 2.82 30.43
N GLU A 221 2.70 2.01 29.47
CA GLU A 221 1.29 1.66 29.31
C GLU A 221 0.86 0.66 30.40
N THR A 222 -0.36 0.82 30.93
CA THR A 222 -0.86 0.01 32.06
C THR A 222 -0.84 -1.50 31.78
N ASN A 223 -1.14 -1.90 30.54
CA ASN A 223 -1.22 -3.31 30.12
C ASN A 223 -0.02 -3.69 29.23
N TYR A 224 1.15 -3.12 29.50
CA TYR A 224 2.36 -3.34 28.71
C TYR A 224 2.72 -4.83 28.59
N THR A 225 2.60 -5.61 29.67
CA THR A 225 2.98 -7.03 29.68
C THR A 225 2.14 -7.84 28.68
N GLU A 226 0.85 -7.56 28.61
CA GLU A 226 -0.09 -8.21 27.71
C GLU A 226 0.16 -7.77 26.25
N MET A 227 0.43 -6.49 26.03
CA MET A 227 0.83 -5.96 24.71
C MET A 227 2.15 -6.60 24.23
N GLU A 228 3.14 -6.72 25.11
CA GLU A 228 4.44 -7.34 24.83
C GLU A 228 4.27 -8.83 24.51
N THR A 229 3.39 -9.52 25.21
CA THR A 229 3.07 -10.94 24.93
C THR A 229 2.49 -11.11 23.53
N LEU A 230 1.50 -10.28 23.16
CA LEU A 230 0.91 -10.32 21.81
C LEU A 230 1.92 -9.92 20.73
N PHE A 231 2.76 -8.92 20.97
CA PHE A 231 3.83 -8.55 20.05
C PHE A 231 4.86 -9.67 19.89
N ASN A 232 5.22 -10.38 20.96
CA ASN A 232 6.11 -11.53 20.88
C ASN A 232 5.49 -12.67 20.06
N ALA A 233 4.17 -12.91 20.17
CA ALA A 233 3.46 -13.85 19.30
C ALA A 233 3.57 -13.42 17.83
N PHE A 234 3.34 -12.14 17.52
CA PHE A 234 3.55 -11.57 16.19
C PHE A 234 4.97 -11.81 15.67
N THR A 235 6.00 -11.47 16.46
CA THR A 235 7.38 -11.69 16.02
C THR A 235 7.70 -13.15 15.77
N THR A 236 7.13 -14.07 16.56
CA THR A 236 7.35 -15.51 16.40
C THR A 236 6.69 -16.04 15.12
N GLU A 237 5.48 -15.59 14.82
CA GLU A 237 4.70 -16.05 13.67
C GLU A 237 5.24 -15.49 12.34
N TYR A 238 5.68 -14.24 12.34
CA TYR A 238 6.06 -13.52 11.12
C TYR A 238 7.57 -13.32 10.95
N ALA A 239 8.41 -13.76 11.90
CA ALA A 239 9.85 -13.80 11.69
C ALA A 239 10.20 -14.62 10.45
N ILE A 240 10.97 -14.03 9.54
CA ILE A 240 11.49 -14.72 8.37
C ILE A 240 12.54 -15.75 8.86
N PRO A 241 12.45 -17.04 8.45
CA PRO A 241 13.47 -18.02 8.76
C PRO A 241 14.85 -17.71 8.15
#